data_AF-A0A940NU94-F1
#
_entry.id   AF-A0A940NU94-F1
#
_cell.length_a   1.000
_cell.length_b   1.000
_cell.length_c   1.000
_cell.angle_alpha   90.00
_cell.angle_beta   90.00
_cell.angle_gamma   90.00
#
_symmetry.space_group_name_H-M   'P 1'
#
loop_
_entity.id
_entity.type
_entity.pdbx_description
1 polymer ?
#
loop_
_entity_poly.entity_id
_entity_poly.type
_entity_poly.pdbx_seq_one_letter_code
_entity_poly.pdbx_strand_id
1 'polypeptide(L)'
;MVDLSRLSGDEKLFAAHIDDLVVRCEKKYIPQFTHFLDERQGMIAKQVLARAGWEDYLLWGGYDSAARCVLGVFPPYNEAATDDYPIVGLTFSYRGEDSLSHRDFLGSLMALQIKRESLGDILVGKGETVVFVAPAVASLIQNELQKVGSVGVKIKEGLP
;
A
#
# COMPACT_ATOMS: atom_id res chain seq x y z
N MET A 1 -3.59 20.90 8.42
CA MET A 1 -2.45 21.21 7.53
C MET A 1 -1.18 20.84 8.29
N VAL A 2 -0.37 19.91 7.78
CA VAL A 2 0.94 19.56 8.34
C VAL A 2 1.90 20.77 8.20
N ASP A 3 2.86 20.93 9.10
CA ASP A 3 3.88 21.97 9.02
C ASP A 3 5.21 21.32 8.62
N LEU A 4 5.61 21.51 7.37
CA LEU A 4 6.83 20.89 6.82
C LEU A 4 8.11 21.36 7.53
N SER A 5 8.09 22.48 8.26
CA SER A 5 9.24 22.95 9.04
C SER A 5 9.49 22.12 10.30
N ARG A 6 8.48 21.39 10.79
CA ARG A 6 8.50 20.59 12.03
C ARG A 6 8.63 19.09 11.82
N LEU A 7 9.02 18.66 10.62
CA LEU A 7 9.21 17.24 10.33
C LEU A 7 10.36 16.64 11.15
N SER A 8 10.17 15.39 11.58
CA SER A 8 11.24 14.56 12.15
C SER A 8 12.33 14.26 11.10
N GLY A 9 13.44 13.65 11.52
CA GLY A 9 14.52 13.24 10.59
C GLY A 9 14.02 12.32 9.48
N ASP A 10 13.29 11.26 9.85
CA ASP A 10 12.74 10.28 8.90
C ASP A 10 11.68 10.90 7.99
N GLU A 11 10.88 11.82 8.52
CA GLU A 11 9.86 12.53 7.73
C GLU A 11 10.48 13.49 6.71
N LYS A 12 11.63 14.10 7.02
CA LYS A 12 12.38 14.91 6.06
C LYS A 12 12.96 14.05 4.93
N LEU A 13 13.47 12.86 5.26
CA LEU A 13 13.93 11.90 4.27
C LEU A 13 12.78 11.44 3.36
N PHE A 14 11.63 11.15 3.96
CA PHE A 14 10.42 10.82 3.21
C PHE A 14 9.97 11.97 2.30
N ALA A 15 9.93 13.20 2.81
CA ALA A 15 9.58 14.38 2.01
C ALA A 15 10.53 14.58 0.81
N ALA A 16 11.85 14.44 1.04
CA ALA A 16 12.85 14.50 -0.02
C ALA A 16 12.67 13.38 -1.05
N HIS A 17 12.25 12.19 -0.62
CA HIS A 17 11.92 11.09 -1.53
C HIS A 17 10.73 11.43 -2.42
N ILE A 18 9.69 12.11 -1.90
CA ILE A 18 8.56 12.56 -2.73
C ILE A 18 9.01 13.58 -3.77
N ASP A 19 9.85 14.56 -3.40
CA ASP A 19 10.43 15.50 -4.37
C ASP A 19 11.22 14.75 -5.48
N ASP A 20 11.99 13.72 -5.12
CA ASP A 20 12.73 12.90 -6.10
C ASP A 20 11.80 12.09 -7.03
N LEU A 21 10.66 11.59 -6.54
CA LEU A 21 9.66 10.92 -7.39
C LEU A 21 9.12 11.87 -8.46
N VAL A 22 8.83 13.12 -8.11
CA VAL A 22 8.39 14.15 -9.06
C VAL A 22 9.46 14.39 -10.13
N VAL A 23 10.70 14.62 -9.72
CA VAL A 23 11.83 14.85 -10.65
C VAL A 23 12.03 13.65 -11.59
N ARG A 24 11.89 12.41 -11.08
CA ARG A 24 11.99 11.21 -11.91
C ARG A 24 10.83 11.06 -12.87
N CYS A 25 9.61 11.35 -12.42
CA CYS A 25 8.42 11.31 -13.25
C CYS A 25 8.54 12.29 -14.43
N GLU A 26 8.93 13.53 -14.16
CA GLU A 26 9.14 14.57 -15.17
C GLU A 26 10.22 14.16 -16.19
N LYS A 27 11.36 13.64 -15.71
CA LYS A 27 12.49 13.27 -16.59
C LYS A 27 12.24 12.04 -17.44
N LYS A 28 11.57 11.03 -16.89
CA LYS A 28 11.37 9.73 -17.56
C LYS A 28 10.02 9.63 -18.28
N TYR A 29 9.10 10.54 -18.00
CA TYR A 29 7.75 10.55 -18.52
C TYR A 29 7.00 9.22 -18.27
N ILE A 30 7.20 8.64 -17.09
CA ILE A 30 6.51 7.42 -16.63
C ILE A 30 6.04 7.62 -15.18
N PRO A 31 4.91 7.00 -14.78
CA PRO A 31 4.45 7.05 -13.40
C PRO A 31 5.52 6.59 -12.41
N GLN A 32 5.56 7.21 -11.24
CA GLN A 32 6.41 6.82 -10.12
C GLN A 32 5.54 6.52 -8.91
N PHE A 33 5.89 5.47 -8.16
CA PHE A 33 5.08 4.98 -7.05
C PHE A 33 5.88 4.89 -5.75
N THR A 34 5.23 5.16 -4.63
CA THR A 34 5.77 4.87 -3.30
C THR A 34 5.51 3.41 -2.90
N HIS A 35 5.96 3.05 -1.70
CA HIS A 35 5.39 1.92 -0.96
C HIS A 35 4.01 2.31 -0.36
N PHE A 36 3.35 1.40 0.36
CA PHE A 36 2.15 1.75 1.12
C PHE A 36 2.49 2.74 2.21
N LEU A 37 1.84 3.91 2.14
CA LEU A 37 1.95 4.99 3.09
C LEU A 37 0.95 4.76 4.23
N ASP A 38 1.36 5.16 5.44
CA ASP A 38 0.39 5.43 6.50
C ASP A 38 -0.31 6.80 6.29
N GLU A 39 -1.30 7.09 7.13
CA GLU A 39 -2.07 8.33 7.07
C GLU A 39 -1.18 9.58 7.17
N ARG A 40 -0.15 9.53 8.04
CA ARG A 40 0.74 10.66 8.28
C ARG A 40 1.66 10.91 7.09
N GLN A 41 2.22 9.84 6.52
CA GLN A 41 2.99 9.90 5.29
C GLN A 41 2.13 10.41 4.12
N GLY A 42 0.89 9.96 3.99
CA GLY A 42 -0.05 10.46 2.99
C GLY A 42 -0.30 11.97 3.12
N MET A 43 -0.46 12.48 4.35
CA MET A 43 -0.58 13.91 4.61
C MET A 43 0.69 14.69 4.23
N ILE A 44 1.87 14.18 4.58
CA ILE A 44 3.15 14.81 4.23
C ILE A 44 3.31 14.85 2.71
N ALA A 45 3.06 13.75 2.02
CA ALA A 45 3.18 13.67 0.56
C ALA A 45 2.30 14.70 -0.16
N LYS A 46 1.02 14.80 0.22
CA LYS A 46 0.10 15.82 -0.33
C LYS A 46 0.64 17.24 -0.19
N GLN A 47 1.26 17.54 0.95
CA GLN A 47 1.83 18.88 1.18
C GLN A 47 3.11 19.14 0.41
N VAL A 48 3.97 18.14 0.29
CA VAL A 48 5.19 18.24 -0.52
C VAL A 48 4.81 18.51 -1.98
N LEU A 49 3.85 17.76 -2.51
CA LEU A 49 3.32 17.94 -3.87
C LEU A 49 2.66 19.31 -4.05
N ALA A 50 1.81 19.73 -3.11
CA ALA A 50 1.19 21.06 -3.16
C ALA A 50 2.23 22.19 -3.13
N ARG A 51 3.29 22.07 -2.33
CA ARG A 51 4.41 23.03 -2.31
C ARG A 51 5.17 23.04 -3.63
N ALA A 52 5.31 21.88 -4.28
CA ALA A 52 5.95 21.74 -5.58
C ALA A 52 5.06 22.20 -6.75
N GLY A 53 3.77 22.48 -6.50
CA GLY A 53 2.80 22.80 -7.55
C GLY A 53 2.45 21.59 -8.44
N TRP A 54 2.59 20.37 -7.92
CA TRP A 54 2.30 19.14 -8.65
C TRP A 54 0.89 18.64 -8.35
N GLU A 55 0.03 18.62 -9.37
CA GLU A 55 -1.39 18.25 -9.24
C GLU A 55 -1.69 16.85 -9.79
N ASP A 56 -0.85 16.34 -10.71
CA ASP A 56 -1.00 15.03 -11.35
C ASP A 56 -0.53 13.89 -10.42
N TYR A 57 -1.30 13.64 -9.36
CA TYR A 57 -1.05 12.55 -8.42
C TYR A 57 -2.35 11.92 -7.91
N LEU A 58 -2.25 10.68 -7.44
CA LEU A 58 -3.35 9.96 -6.80
C LEU A 58 -2.82 9.15 -5.61
N LEU A 59 -3.67 8.93 -4.61
CA LEU A 59 -3.43 7.96 -3.54
C LEU A 59 -4.42 6.83 -3.71
N TRP A 60 -3.93 5.61 -3.94
CA TRP A 60 -4.77 4.45 -4.18
C TRP A 60 -4.28 3.26 -3.34
N GLY A 61 -5.21 2.55 -2.70
CA GLY A 61 -4.92 1.39 -1.85
C GLY A 61 -5.39 0.06 -2.43
N GLY A 62 -5.92 0.06 -3.65
CA GLY A 62 -6.50 -1.12 -4.30
C GLY A 62 -8.03 -1.22 -4.21
N TYR A 63 -8.67 -0.35 -3.42
CA TYR A 63 -10.12 -0.22 -3.32
C TYR A 63 -10.50 1.18 -2.79
N ASP A 64 -11.77 1.53 -2.92
CA ASP A 64 -12.29 2.81 -2.44
C ASP A 64 -12.16 2.95 -0.92
N SER A 65 -11.76 4.13 -0.47
CA SER A 65 -11.62 4.48 0.96
C SER A 65 -10.54 3.70 1.72
N ALA A 66 -9.55 3.15 1.01
CA ALA A 66 -8.39 2.54 1.65
C ALA A 66 -7.68 3.50 2.63
N ALA A 67 -7.33 2.98 3.81
CA ALA A 67 -6.62 3.74 4.84
C ALA A 67 -5.11 3.81 4.55
N ARG A 68 -4.54 2.71 4.03
CA ARG A 68 -3.15 2.65 3.56
C ARG A 68 -3.12 2.68 2.05
N CYS A 69 -2.49 3.70 1.49
CA CYS A 69 -2.43 3.93 0.04
C CYS A 69 -1.00 3.98 -0.46
N VAL A 70 -0.80 3.59 -1.70
CA VAL A 70 0.39 3.96 -2.49
C VAL A 70 0.11 5.35 -3.10
N LEU A 71 1.11 6.23 -3.09
CA LEU A 71 1.10 7.45 -3.88
C LEU A 71 1.60 7.11 -5.29
N GLY A 72 0.82 7.44 -6.31
CA GLY A 72 1.25 7.53 -7.70
C GLY A 72 1.45 8.98 -8.11
N VAL A 73 2.61 9.29 -8.68
CA VAL A 73 2.94 10.58 -9.32
C VAL A 73 2.98 10.32 -10.83
N PHE A 74 2.16 11.06 -11.59
CA PHE A 74 1.92 10.81 -13.00
C PHE A 74 2.48 11.93 -13.87
N PRO A 75 2.94 11.64 -15.11
CA PRO A 75 3.39 12.69 -16.01
C PRO A 75 2.28 13.72 -16.24
N PRO A 76 2.62 15.01 -16.43
CA PRO A 76 1.62 16.04 -16.68
C PRO A 76 0.73 15.69 -17.87
N TYR A 77 -0.56 15.99 -17.75
CA TYR A 77 -1.60 15.70 -18.75
C TYR A 77 -1.90 14.21 -18.99
N ASN A 78 -1.40 13.33 -18.13
CA ASN A 78 -1.76 11.91 -18.16
C ASN A 78 -2.79 11.62 -17.05
N GLU A 79 -3.93 11.02 -17.40
CA GLU A 79 -4.93 10.68 -16.40
C GLU A 79 -4.40 9.58 -15.49
N ALA A 80 -4.49 9.80 -14.17
CA ALA A 80 -4.10 8.80 -13.19
C ALA A 80 -5.04 7.58 -13.29
N ALA A 81 -4.52 6.46 -13.78
CA ALA A 81 -5.24 5.19 -13.83
C ALA A 81 -4.93 4.34 -12.59
N THR A 82 -5.96 3.78 -11.97
CA THR A 82 -5.80 2.86 -10.82
C THR A 82 -5.15 1.54 -11.22
N ASP A 83 -5.25 1.15 -12.50
CA ASP A 83 -4.73 -0.10 -13.04
C ASP A 83 -3.20 -0.13 -13.14
N ASP A 84 -2.56 1.05 -13.15
CA ASP A 84 -1.09 1.16 -13.18
C ASP A 84 -0.45 0.96 -11.79
N TYR A 85 -1.26 0.91 -10.72
CA TYR A 85 -0.74 0.81 -9.38
C TYR A 85 -0.13 -0.57 -9.09
N PRO A 86 1.07 -0.62 -8.48
CA PRO A 86 1.70 -1.86 -8.08
C PRO A 86 1.05 -2.37 -6.78
N ILE A 87 -0.21 -2.82 -6.87
CA ILE A 87 -0.99 -3.34 -5.75
C ILE A 87 -1.65 -4.65 -6.19
N VAL A 88 -1.49 -5.69 -5.37
CA VAL A 88 -2.11 -6.99 -5.56
C VAL A 88 -3.08 -7.26 -4.42
N GLY A 89 -4.32 -7.57 -4.74
CA GLY A 89 -5.28 -8.11 -3.77
C GLY A 89 -5.05 -9.61 -3.61
N LEU A 90 -4.89 -10.08 -2.38
CA LEU A 90 -4.84 -11.50 -2.04
C LEU A 90 -6.07 -11.87 -1.22
N THR A 91 -6.86 -12.81 -1.73
CA THR A 91 -8.03 -13.34 -1.06
C THR A 91 -7.66 -14.64 -0.33
N PHE A 92 -7.93 -14.66 0.97
CA PHE A 92 -7.70 -15.77 1.87
C PHE A 92 -9.04 -16.40 2.24
N SER A 93 -9.25 -17.67 1.89
CA SER A 93 -10.47 -18.41 2.24
C SER A 93 -10.20 -19.44 3.35
N TYR A 94 -11.11 -19.53 4.31
CA TYR A 94 -11.07 -20.45 5.45
C TYR A 94 -12.50 -20.82 5.87
N ARG A 95 -12.66 -21.68 6.88
CA ARG A 95 -14.01 -22.09 7.32
C ARG A 95 -14.71 -20.89 7.95
N GLY A 96 -15.97 -20.66 7.61
CA GLY A 96 -16.75 -19.53 8.16
C GLY A 96 -17.04 -19.61 9.67
N GLU A 97 -16.69 -20.73 10.31
CA GLU A 97 -16.72 -20.96 11.76
C GLU A 97 -15.46 -20.43 12.45
N ASP A 98 -14.33 -20.37 11.72
CA ASP A 98 -13.08 -19.84 12.23
C ASP A 98 -13.16 -18.30 12.27
N SER A 99 -12.70 -17.72 13.37
CA SER A 99 -12.67 -16.26 13.57
C SER A 99 -11.23 -15.79 13.61
N LEU A 100 -10.76 -15.24 12.49
CA LEU A 100 -9.45 -14.63 12.38
C LEU A 100 -9.58 -13.12 12.48
N SER A 101 -8.71 -12.49 13.28
CA SER A 101 -8.67 -11.04 13.44
C SER A 101 -7.63 -10.39 12.53
N HIS A 102 -7.71 -9.07 12.39
CA HIS A 102 -6.66 -8.30 11.71
C HIS A 102 -5.28 -8.56 12.34
N ARG A 103 -5.21 -8.77 13.66
CA ARG A 103 -3.94 -9.04 14.36
C ARG A 103 -3.35 -10.40 13.95
N ASP A 104 -4.18 -11.41 13.73
CA ASP A 104 -3.72 -12.73 13.32
C ASP A 104 -3.08 -12.66 11.93
N PHE A 105 -3.76 -12.02 10.98
CA PHE A 105 -3.22 -11.76 9.65
C PHE A 105 -1.92 -10.96 9.70
N LEU A 106 -1.91 -9.85 10.43
CA LEU A 106 -0.73 -9.01 10.54
C LEU A 106 0.44 -9.79 11.16
N GLY A 107 0.21 -10.51 12.26
CA GLY A 107 1.26 -11.30 12.92
C GLY A 107 1.83 -12.39 12.01
N SER A 108 0.98 -13.11 11.30
CA SER A 108 1.39 -14.13 10.33
C SER A 108 2.19 -13.56 9.16
N LEU A 109 1.79 -12.41 8.61
CA LEU A 109 2.53 -11.75 7.54
C LEU A 109 3.89 -11.22 8.03
N MET A 110 3.95 -10.64 9.24
CA MET A 110 5.22 -10.19 9.82
C MET A 110 6.17 -11.36 10.13
N ALA A 111 5.64 -12.54 10.48
CA ALA A 111 6.47 -13.74 10.71
C ALA A 111 7.23 -14.17 9.44
N LEU A 112 6.69 -13.88 8.25
CA LEU A 112 7.35 -14.06 6.96
C LEU A 112 8.41 -12.98 6.64
N GLN A 113 8.75 -12.11 7.60
CA GLN A 113 9.66 -10.99 7.42
C GLN A 113 9.18 -9.95 6.39
N ILE A 114 7.88 -9.93 6.10
CA ILE A 114 7.27 -8.92 5.24
C ILE A 114 7.21 -7.61 6.01
N LYS A 115 7.64 -6.51 5.39
CA LYS A 115 7.61 -5.20 6.02
C LYS A 115 6.22 -4.58 5.93
N ARG A 116 5.88 -3.71 6.90
CA ARG A 116 4.59 -3.01 6.93
C ARG A 116 4.37 -2.09 5.72
N GLU A 117 5.44 -1.54 5.15
CA GLU A 117 5.41 -0.71 3.92
C GLU A 117 5.02 -1.52 2.66
N SER A 118 5.12 -2.85 2.70
CA SER A 118 4.66 -3.74 1.63
C SER A 118 3.18 -4.14 1.76
N LEU A 119 2.51 -3.68 2.83
CA LEU A 119 1.15 -4.08 3.17
C LEU A 119 0.21 -2.86 3.19
N GLY A 120 -0.87 -2.96 2.43
CA GLY A 120 -2.04 -2.11 2.53
C GLY A 120 -2.98 -2.58 3.62
N ASP A 121 -4.27 -2.40 3.37
CA ASP A 121 -5.32 -2.79 4.31
C ASP A 121 -5.54 -4.31 4.34
N ILE A 122 -6.02 -4.78 5.49
CA ILE A 122 -6.45 -6.15 5.73
C ILE A 122 -7.95 -6.09 6.03
N LEU A 123 -8.76 -6.50 5.06
CA LEU A 123 -10.21 -6.50 5.13
C LEU A 123 -10.70 -7.86 5.61
N VAL A 124 -10.89 -7.98 6.92
CA VAL A 124 -11.35 -9.21 7.55
C VAL A 124 -12.86 -9.37 7.36
N GLY A 125 -13.26 -10.48 6.75
CA GLY A 125 -14.63 -10.92 6.61
C GLY A 125 -14.88 -12.25 7.33
N LYS A 126 -16.02 -12.88 7.01
CA LYS A 126 -16.40 -14.18 7.57
C LYS A 126 -16.04 -15.30 6.60
N GLY A 127 -15.09 -16.16 6.99
CA GLY A 127 -14.58 -17.23 6.12
C GLY A 127 -13.71 -16.73 4.97
N GLU A 128 -13.52 -15.42 4.87
CA GLU A 128 -12.74 -14.80 3.82
C GLU A 128 -12.12 -13.49 4.31
N THR A 129 -10.89 -13.21 3.89
CA THR A 129 -10.17 -11.97 4.18
C THR A 129 -9.41 -11.53 2.95
N VAL A 130 -9.44 -10.23 2.62
CA VAL A 130 -8.62 -9.65 1.55
C VAL A 130 -7.45 -8.90 2.16
N VAL A 131 -6.25 -9.08 1.62
CA VAL A 131 -5.07 -8.28 1.97
C VAL A 131 -4.51 -7.64 0.72
N PHE A 132 -4.33 -6.32 0.74
CA PHE A 132 -3.65 -5.60 -0.32
C PHE A 132 -2.15 -5.57 -0.05
N VAL A 133 -1.34 -5.95 -1.04
CA VAL A 133 0.10 -6.10 -0.89
C VAL A 133 0.85 -5.56 -2.10
N ALA A 134 2.13 -5.24 -1.90
CA ALA A 134 3.03 -4.95 -3.00
C ALA A 134 3.29 -6.23 -3.83
N PRO A 135 3.39 -6.15 -5.17
CA PRO A 135 3.66 -7.30 -6.04
C PRO A 135 4.85 -8.15 -5.60
N ALA A 136 5.91 -7.50 -5.09
CA ALA A 136 7.14 -8.15 -4.65
C ALA A 136 6.95 -9.18 -3.53
N VAL A 137 5.86 -9.09 -2.74
CA VAL A 137 5.58 -10.03 -1.64
C VAL A 137 4.40 -10.97 -1.92
N ALA A 138 3.66 -10.77 -3.02
CA ALA A 138 2.46 -11.54 -3.32
C ALA A 138 2.76 -13.04 -3.48
N SER A 139 3.74 -13.39 -4.32
CA SER A 139 4.12 -14.80 -4.55
C SER A 139 4.71 -15.46 -3.31
N LEU A 140 5.47 -14.73 -2.49
CA LEU A 140 6.00 -15.23 -1.22
C LEU A 140 4.86 -15.64 -0.28
N ILE A 141 3.86 -14.77 -0.12
CA ILE A 141 2.70 -15.03 0.72
C ILE A 141 1.94 -16.27 0.23
N GLN A 142 1.68 -16.37 -1.08
CA GLN A 142 0.94 -17.49 -1.66
C GLN A 142 1.65 -18.83 -1.47
N ASN A 143 2.97 -18.85 -1.57
CA ASN A 143 3.75 -20.09 -1.50
C ASN A 143 4.00 -20.53 -0.05
N GLU A 144 4.34 -19.58 0.83
CA GLU A 144 4.84 -19.90 2.17
C GLU A 144 3.74 -19.85 3.25
N LEU A 145 2.68 -19.05 3.06
CA LEU A 145 1.66 -18.86 4.09
C LEU A 145 0.55 -19.90 4.01
N GLN A 146 0.70 -20.99 4.76
CA GLN A 146 -0.32 -22.06 4.81
C GLN A 146 -1.35 -21.88 5.92
N LYS A 147 -1.03 -21.07 6.94
CA LYS A 147 -1.88 -20.81 8.10
C LYS A 147 -1.83 -19.36 8.55
N VAL A 148 -2.96 -18.87 9.03
CA VAL A 148 -3.06 -17.61 9.77
C VAL A 148 -3.48 -17.93 11.20
N GLY A 149 -2.66 -17.53 12.17
CA GLY A 149 -2.76 -18.10 13.52
C GLY A 149 -2.64 -19.63 13.48
N SER A 150 -3.65 -20.33 14.01
CA SER A 150 -3.75 -21.80 13.94
C SER A 150 -4.58 -22.33 12.77
N VAL A 151 -5.25 -21.44 12.02
CA VAL A 151 -6.24 -21.78 10.99
C VAL A 151 -5.57 -21.96 9.63
N GLY A 152 -5.89 -23.06 8.95
CA GLY A 152 -5.47 -23.30 7.57
C GLY A 152 -6.23 -22.41 6.59
N VAL A 153 -5.50 -21.78 5.66
CA VAL A 153 -6.06 -20.84 4.67
C VAL A 153 -5.74 -21.31 3.25
N LYS A 154 -6.61 -20.97 2.30
CA LYS A 154 -6.30 -21.02 0.86
C LYS A 154 -6.14 -19.61 0.36
N ILE A 155 -5.14 -19.37 -0.50
CA ILE A 155 -4.82 -18.04 -1.00
C ILE A 155 -5.00 -18.01 -2.51
N LYS A 156 -5.69 -16.97 -3.00
CA LYS A 156 -5.86 -16.69 -4.43
C LYS A 156 -5.57 -15.22 -4.70
N GLU A 157 -4.92 -14.94 -5.82
CA GLU A 157 -4.81 -13.56 -6.31
C GLU A 157 -6.15 -13.04 -6.85
N GLY A 158 -6.41 -11.77 -6.60
CA GLY A 158 -7.62 -11.07 -6.98
C GLY A 158 -8.56 -10.85 -5.80
N LEU A 159 -9.57 -10.03 -6.06
CA LEU A 159 -10.69 -9.79 -5.16
C LEU A 159 -11.76 -10.90 -5.33
N PRO A 160 -12.61 -11.15 -4.31
CA PRO A 160 -13.71 -12.10 -4.38
C PRO A 160 -14.65 -11.90 -5.57
#